data_AF-A0A969GCZ6-F1
#
_entry.id   AF-A0A969GCZ6-F1
#
_cell.length_a   1.000
_cell.length_b   1.000
_cell.length_c   1.000
_cell.angle_alpha   90.00
_cell.angle_beta   90.00
_cell.angle_gamma   90.00
#
_symmetry.space_group_name_H-M   'P 1'
#
loop_
_entity.id
_entity.type
_entity.pdbx_description
1 polymer ?
#
loop_
_entity_poly.entity_id
_entity_poly.type
_entity_poly.pdbx_seq_one_letter_code
_entity_poly.pdbx_strand_id
1 'polypeptide(L)'
;MSLWQSSMRQLEFILRRLLTSLFVLLGVSIITFFIARVVPNDAAALYIGPKARPEEIERVRIKLGLDKPLPIQYTIYMSELFRGDLGNSISTKRPITEELSGRLPATLELLFAGMFLATLIGVPLGVLSARWQGKLPDLLVRLLSIIGVSMPAFFLGLVLQIYFFAI
;
A
#
# COMPACT_ATOMS: atom_id res chain seq x y z
N MET A 1 6.94 1.81 42.35
CA MET A 1 5.51 1.78 41.99
C MET A 1 5.19 2.44 40.64
N SER A 2 6.03 3.33 40.10
CA SER A 2 5.85 4.01 38.80
C SER A 2 6.13 3.17 37.55
N LEU A 3 7.09 2.24 37.59
CA LEU A 3 7.48 1.41 36.43
C LEU A 3 6.41 0.39 36.01
N TRP A 4 5.60 -0.10 36.96
CA TRP A 4 4.52 -1.05 36.69
C TRP A 4 3.34 -0.39 35.94
N GLN A 5 3.03 0.86 36.29
CA GLN A 5 1.97 1.65 35.62
C GLN A 5 2.36 2.08 34.20
N SER A 6 3.66 2.24 33.89
CA SER A 6 4.10 2.50 32.52
C SER A 6 4.02 1.24 31.65
N SER A 7 4.41 0.07 32.18
CA SER A 7 4.34 -1.19 31.44
C SER A 7 2.91 -1.59 31.10
N MET A 8 1.96 -1.41 32.04
CA MET A 8 0.54 -1.69 31.77
C MET A 8 -0.06 -0.76 30.70
N ARG A 9 0.31 0.53 30.71
CA ARG A 9 -0.12 1.48 29.67
C ARG A 9 0.49 1.16 28.29
N GLN A 10 1.74 0.71 28.25
CA GLN A 10 2.37 0.27 26.99
C GLN A 10 1.70 -0.99 26.44
N LEU A 11 1.36 -1.95 27.30
CA LEU A 11 0.65 -3.15 26.88
C LEU A 11 -0.74 -2.83 26.32
N GLU A 12 -1.51 -1.98 27.01
CA GLU A 12 -2.81 -1.50 26.53
C GLU A 12 -2.70 -0.79 25.17
N PHE A 13 -1.69 0.07 25.02
CA PHE A 13 -1.42 0.76 23.75
C PHE A 13 -1.09 -0.21 22.62
N ILE A 14 -0.21 -1.19 22.87
CA ILE A 14 0.17 -2.21 21.89
C ILE A 14 -1.05 -3.04 21.50
N LEU A 15 -1.83 -3.51 22.47
CA LEU A 15 -3.06 -4.29 22.22
C LEU A 15 -4.07 -3.50 21.40
N ARG A 16 -4.31 -2.23 21.74
CA ARG A 16 -5.21 -1.35 20.98
C ARG A 16 -4.73 -1.15 19.54
N ARG A 17 -3.42 -0.98 19.33
CA ARG A 17 -2.85 -0.87 17.98
C ARG A 17 -2.98 -2.18 17.21
N LEU A 18 -2.67 -3.32 17.82
CA LEU A 18 -2.83 -4.64 17.19
C LEU A 18 -4.27 -4.90 16.77
N LEU A 19 -5.25 -4.59 17.63
CA LEU A 19 -6.67 -4.72 17.31
C LEU A 19 -7.08 -3.78 16.17
N THR A 20 -6.59 -2.54 16.19
CA THR A 20 -6.87 -1.56 15.11
C THR A 20 -6.26 -2.03 13.79
N SER A 21 -5.01 -2.49 13.81
CA SER A 21 -4.34 -3.05 12.63
C SER A 21 -5.08 -4.27 12.09
N LEU A 22 -5.53 -5.18 12.96
CA LEU A 22 -6.32 -6.35 12.55
C LEU A 22 -7.62 -5.93 11.86
N PHE A 23 -8.33 -4.95 12.42
CA PHE A 23 -9.56 -4.43 11.82
C PHE A 23 -9.30 -3.79 10.44
N VAL A 24 -8.23 -3.01 10.31
CA VAL A 24 -7.82 -2.42 9.03
C VAL A 24 -7.44 -3.50 8.02
N LEU A 25 -6.64 -4.49 8.40
CA LEU A 25 -6.25 -5.60 7.53
C LEU A 25 -7.46 -6.41 7.05
N LEU A 26 -8.41 -6.69 7.95
CA LEU A 26 -9.67 -7.32 7.59
C LEU A 26 -10.45 -6.46 6.59
N GLY A 27 -10.63 -5.17 6.87
CA GLY A 27 -11.32 -4.25 5.97
C GLY A 27 -10.67 -4.19 4.58
N VAL A 28 -9.35 -4.05 4.52
CA VAL A 28 -8.59 -4.05 3.27
C VAL A 28 -8.73 -5.38 2.54
N SER A 29 -8.61 -6.52 3.24
CA SER A 29 -8.75 -7.85 2.64
C SER A 29 -10.13 -8.08 2.02
N ILE A 30 -11.19 -7.57 2.67
CA ILE A 30 -12.56 -7.66 2.16
C ILE A 30 -12.66 -6.80 0.90
N ILE A 31 -12.24 -5.54 0.96
CA ILE A 31 -12.31 -4.62 -0.17
C ILE A 31 -11.53 -5.16 -1.37
N THR A 32 -10.29 -5.63 -1.17
CA THR A 32 -9.47 -6.18 -2.25
C THR A 32 -10.06 -7.47 -2.81
N PHE A 33 -10.62 -8.34 -1.96
CA PHE A 33 -11.33 -9.54 -2.39
C PHE A 33 -12.55 -9.20 -3.28
N PHE A 34 -13.37 -8.23 -2.86
CA PHE A 34 -14.51 -7.77 -3.65
C PHE A 34 -14.05 -7.14 -4.98
N ILE A 35 -13.01 -6.32 -4.97
CA ILE A 35 -12.43 -5.75 -6.20
C ILE A 35 -11.90 -6.84 -7.13
N ALA A 36 -11.28 -7.89 -6.60
CA ALA A 36 -10.71 -8.96 -7.41
C ALA A 36 -11.77 -9.92 -7.99
N ARG A 37 -12.88 -10.15 -7.27
CA ARG A 37 -13.86 -11.21 -7.62
C ARG A 37 -15.24 -10.73 -8.04
N VAL A 38 -15.64 -9.51 -7.66
CA VAL A 38 -17.01 -8.98 -7.89
C VAL A 38 -17.02 -7.81 -8.88
N VAL A 39 -15.99 -6.94 -8.83
CA VAL A 39 -15.91 -5.81 -9.77
C VAL A 39 -15.76 -6.26 -11.23
N PRO A 40 -14.96 -7.30 -11.57
CA PRO A 40 -14.97 -7.86 -12.91
C PRO A 40 -16.32 -8.55 -13.17
N ASN A 41 -16.97 -8.21 -14.29
CA ASN A 41 -18.25 -8.80 -14.70
C ASN A 41 -18.16 -10.34 -14.83
N ASP A 42 -16.99 -10.87 -15.20
CA ASP A 42 -16.63 -12.28 -15.08
C ASP A 42 -15.12 -12.42 -14.78
N ALA A 43 -14.78 -12.74 -13.52
CA ALA A 43 -13.40 -12.92 -13.08
C ALA A 43 -12.71 -14.12 -13.75
N ALA A 44 -13.44 -15.17 -14.14
CA ALA A 44 -12.89 -16.31 -14.87
C ALA A 44 -12.57 -15.92 -16.32
N ALA A 45 -13.44 -15.14 -16.96
CA ALA A 45 -13.19 -14.62 -18.30
C ALA A 45 -12.00 -13.64 -18.32
N LEU A 46 -11.85 -12.79 -17.29
CA LEU A 46 -10.71 -11.89 -17.14
C LEU A 46 -9.39 -12.66 -17.03
N TYR A 47 -9.39 -13.78 -16.29
CA TYR A 47 -8.21 -14.61 -16.08
C TYR A 47 -7.73 -15.29 -17.39
N ILE A 48 -8.65 -15.79 -18.22
CA ILE A 48 -8.27 -16.47 -19.48
C ILE A 48 -8.03 -15.46 -20.61
N GLY A 49 -8.75 -14.35 -20.61
CA GLY A 49 -8.72 -13.32 -21.63
C GLY A 49 -9.91 -13.37 -22.59
N PRO A 50 -10.08 -12.35 -23.46
CA PRO A 50 -11.30 -12.11 -24.23
C PRO A 50 -11.60 -13.13 -25.34
N LYS A 51 -10.68 -14.06 -25.63
CA LYS A 51 -10.84 -15.10 -26.67
C LYS A 51 -11.21 -16.49 -26.09
N ALA A 52 -11.53 -16.56 -24.80
CA ALA A 52 -11.81 -17.84 -24.12
C ALA A 52 -13.10 -18.49 -24.64
N ARG A 53 -13.05 -19.80 -24.88
CA ARG A 53 -14.27 -20.56 -25.19
C ARG A 53 -15.13 -20.71 -23.92
N PRO A 54 -16.48 -20.77 -24.03
CA PRO A 54 -17.35 -20.92 -22.86
C PRO A 54 -16.96 -22.11 -21.94
N GLU A 55 -16.55 -23.24 -22.54
CA GLU A 55 -16.09 -24.44 -21.82
C GLU A 55 -14.76 -24.23 -21.05
N GLU A 56 -13.91 -23.31 -21.48
CA GLU A 56 -12.67 -22.97 -20.77
C GLU A 56 -12.96 -22.03 -19.60
N ILE A 57 -13.89 -21.09 -19.78
CA ILE A 57 -14.34 -20.17 -18.72
C ILE A 57 -14.93 -20.97 -17.56
N GLU A 58 -15.80 -21.94 -17.82
CA GLU A 58 -16.41 -22.76 -16.77
C GLU A 58 -15.38 -23.63 -16.03
N ARG A 59 -14.42 -24.21 -16.75
CA ARG A 59 -13.32 -24.96 -16.12
C ARG A 59 -12.48 -24.08 -15.19
N VAL A 60 -12.19 -22.84 -15.57
CA VAL A 60 -11.44 -21.91 -14.72
C VAL A 60 -12.30 -21.39 -13.57
N ARG A 61 -13.60 -21.18 -13.78
CA ARG A 61 -14.54 -20.79 -12.72
C ARG A 61 -14.52 -21.80 -11.57
N ILE A 62 -14.62 -23.09 -11.89
CA ILE A 62 -14.53 -24.17 -10.90
C ILE A 62 -13.12 -24.22 -10.28
N LYS A 63 -12.07 -24.10 -11.09
CA LYS A 63 -10.67 -24.12 -10.60
C LYS A 63 -10.36 -23.00 -9.61
N LEU A 64 -10.92 -21.81 -9.82
CA LEU A 64 -10.75 -20.64 -8.95
C LEU A 64 -11.76 -20.59 -7.79
N GLY A 65 -12.64 -21.60 -7.68
CA GLY A 65 -13.69 -21.67 -6.67
C GLY A 65 -14.76 -20.59 -6.82
N LEU A 66 -14.88 -19.98 -8.01
CA LEU A 66 -15.83 -18.91 -8.31
C LEU A 66 -17.27 -19.42 -8.42
N ASP A 67 -17.46 -20.74 -8.47
CA ASP A 67 -18.75 -21.45 -8.39
C ASP A 67 -19.37 -21.42 -6.98
N LYS A 68 -18.56 -21.14 -5.93
CA LYS A 68 -19.01 -21.19 -4.54
C LYS A 68 -19.67 -19.87 -4.11
N PRO A 69 -20.55 -19.88 -3.09
CA PRO A 69 -21.02 -18.66 -2.44
C PRO A 69 -19.86 -17.76 -1.96
N LEU A 70 -20.00 -16.43 -2.10
CA LEU A 70 -18.97 -15.45 -1.73
C LEU A 70 -18.39 -15.63 -0.31
N PRO A 71 -19.19 -15.93 0.74
CA PRO A 71 -18.63 -16.17 2.07
C PRO A 71 -17.65 -17.34 2.10
N ILE A 72 -17.96 -18.43 1.38
CA ILE A 72 -17.09 -19.60 1.29
C ILE A 72 -15.80 -19.24 0.54
N GLN A 73 -15.92 -18.51 -0.58
CA GLN A 73 -14.76 -18.02 -1.32
C GLN A 73 -13.83 -17.15 -0.46
N TYR A 74 -14.39 -16.28 0.38
CA TYR A 74 -13.60 -15.43 1.28
C TYR A 74 -12.92 -16.25 2.39
N THR A 75 -13.59 -17.26 2.96
CA THR A 75 -12.96 -18.15 3.95
C THR A 75 -11.79 -18.95 3.39
N ILE A 76 -11.89 -19.43 2.14
CA ILE A 76 -10.79 -20.12 1.44
C ILE A 76 -9.64 -19.14 1.22
N TYR A 77 -9.93 -17.96 0.67
CA TYR A 77 -8.94 -16.90 0.45
C TYR A 77 -8.20 -16.51 1.74
N MET A 78 -8.91 -16.38 2.86
CA MET A 78 -8.30 -16.07 4.14
C MET A 78 -7.46 -17.22 4.68
N SER A 79 -7.93 -18.46 4.57
CA SER A 79 -7.15 -19.64 4.97
C SER A 79 -5.84 -19.76 4.18
N GLU A 80 -5.86 -19.50 2.88
CA GLU A 80 -4.66 -19.49 2.02
C GLU A 80 -3.70 -18.37 2.44
N LEU A 81 -4.23 -17.15 2.66
CA LEU A 81 -3.43 -16.01 3.10
C LEU A 81 -2.73 -16.26 4.44
N PHE A 82 -3.43 -16.85 5.42
CA PHE A 82 -2.84 -17.20 6.71
C PHE A 82 -1.78 -18.32 6.62
N ARG A 83 -1.82 -19.15 5.58
CA ARG A 83 -0.78 -20.15 5.29
C ARG A 83 0.41 -19.57 4.52
N GLY A 84 0.36 -18.27 4.19
CA GLY A 84 1.37 -17.59 3.39
C GLY A 84 1.23 -17.80 1.89
N ASP A 85 0.13 -18.42 1.43
CA ASP A 85 -0.17 -18.55 0.02
C ASP A 85 -0.93 -17.30 -0.46
N LEU A 86 -0.23 -16.45 -1.21
CA LEU A 86 -0.82 -15.26 -1.83
C LEU A 86 -1.57 -15.58 -3.13
N GLY A 87 -1.36 -16.78 -3.68
CA GLY A 87 -1.88 -17.20 -4.98
C GLY A 87 -1.16 -16.56 -6.16
N ASN A 88 -1.84 -16.62 -7.32
CA ASN A 88 -1.34 -16.10 -8.59
C ASN A 88 -2.08 -14.81 -8.99
N SER A 89 -1.37 -13.90 -9.64
CA SER A 89 -1.92 -12.68 -10.21
C SER A 89 -2.91 -13.02 -11.33
N ILE A 90 -4.10 -12.42 -11.29
CA ILE A 90 -5.13 -12.60 -12.32
C ILE A 90 -4.66 -12.05 -13.67
N SER A 91 -3.84 -10.99 -13.65
CA SER A 91 -3.37 -10.31 -14.86
C SER A 91 -2.18 -11.00 -15.52
N THR A 92 -1.19 -11.43 -14.73
CA THR A 92 0.09 -11.95 -15.27
C THR A 92 0.21 -13.46 -15.15
N LYS A 93 -0.67 -14.11 -14.37
CA LYS A 93 -0.67 -15.55 -14.07
C LYS A 93 0.58 -16.04 -13.33
N ARG A 94 1.36 -15.12 -12.75
CA ARG A 94 2.56 -15.44 -11.96
C ARG A 94 2.27 -15.45 -10.46
N PRO A 95 3.08 -16.16 -9.64
CA PRO A 95 2.98 -16.08 -8.19
C PRO A 95 3.10 -14.62 -7.71
N ILE A 96 2.18 -14.18 -6.86
CA ILE A 96 2.18 -12.80 -6.34
C ILE A 96 3.45 -12.52 -5.52
N THR A 97 4.01 -13.54 -4.87
CA THR A 97 5.28 -13.45 -4.15
C THR A 97 6.46 -13.04 -5.04
N GLU A 98 6.52 -13.53 -6.28
CA GLU A 98 7.55 -13.14 -7.26
C GLU A 98 7.34 -11.72 -7.78
N GLU A 99 6.09 -11.30 -7.99
CA GLU A 99 5.81 -9.92 -8.36
C GLU A 99 6.18 -8.94 -7.25
N LEU A 100 5.88 -9.28 -6.00
CA LEU A 100 6.25 -8.48 -4.84
C LEU A 100 7.77 -8.41 -4.72
N SER A 101 8.49 -9.54 -4.80
CA SER A 101 9.95 -9.53 -4.68
C SER A 101 10.63 -8.72 -5.78
N GLY A 102 10.05 -8.65 -6.98
CA GLY A 102 10.54 -7.78 -8.06
C GLY A 102 10.31 -6.28 -7.83
N ARG A 103 9.32 -5.87 -7.04
CA ARG A 103 8.93 -4.45 -6.82
C ARG A 103 9.31 -3.90 -5.45
N LEU A 104 9.43 -4.76 -4.45
CA LEU A 104 9.79 -4.40 -3.08
C LEU A 104 11.13 -3.66 -2.99
N PRO A 105 12.21 -4.09 -3.67
CA PRO A 105 13.50 -3.39 -3.61
C PRO A 105 13.41 -1.94 -4.06
N ALA A 106 12.74 -1.66 -5.18
CA ALA A 106 12.56 -0.30 -5.69
C ALA A 106 11.72 0.57 -4.73
N THR A 107 10.70 -0.01 -4.10
CA THR A 107 9.88 0.70 -3.11
C THR A 107 10.69 1.04 -1.86
N LEU A 108 11.50 0.09 -1.38
CA LEU A 108 12.38 0.30 -0.23
C LEU A 108 13.47 1.32 -0.54
N GLU A 109 14.09 1.24 -1.71
CA GLU A 109 15.07 2.21 -2.17
C GLU A 109 14.48 3.62 -2.19
N LEU A 110 13.30 3.80 -2.79
CA LEU A 110 12.61 5.09 -2.82
C LEU A 110 12.26 5.58 -1.41
N LEU A 111 11.79 4.69 -0.53
CA LEU A 111 11.46 5.01 0.86
C LEU A 111 12.70 5.49 1.62
N PHE A 112 13.80 4.75 1.54
CA PHE A 112 15.04 5.10 2.26
C PHE A 112 15.69 6.35 1.68
N ALA A 113 15.77 6.48 0.36
CA ALA A 113 16.31 7.67 -0.29
C ALA A 113 15.48 8.91 0.05
N GLY A 114 14.15 8.81 -0.04
CA GLY A 114 13.23 9.88 0.31
C GLY A 114 13.35 10.28 1.78
N MET A 115 13.38 9.32 2.70
CA MET A 115 13.51 9.59 4.13
C MET A 115 14.89 10.19 4.48
N PHE A 116 15.95 9.71 3.81
CA PHE A 116 17.28 10.27 3.96
C PHE A 116 17.33 11.73 3.53
N LEU A 117 16.83 12.07 2.34
CA LEU A 117 16.77 13.45 1.85
C LEU A 117 15.87 14.34 2.73
N ALA A 118 14.69 13.83 3.12
CA ALA A 118 13.77 14.55 3.99
C ALA A 118 14.41 14.88 5.35
N THR A 119 15.17 13.95 5.91
CA THR A 119 15.87 14.18 7.18
C THR A 119 17.05 15.11 6.99
N LEU A 120 17.88 14.86 5.97
CA LEU A 120 19.11 15.61 5.69
C LEU A 120 18.84 17.09 5.35
N ILE A 121 17.73 17.38 4.67
CA ILE A 121 17.37 18.74 4.24
C ILE A 121 16.34 19.35 5.20
N GLY A 122 15.27 18.60 5.51
CA GLY A 122 14.14 19.08 6.29
C GLY A 122 14.51 19.42 7.73
N VAL A 123 15.33 18.60 8.39
CA VAL A 123 15.74 18.88 9.78
C VAL A 123 16.60 20.14 9.88
N PRO A 124 17.68 20.32 9.08
CA PRO A 124 18.44 21.56 9.12
C PRO A 124 17.63 22.80 8.77
N LEU A 125 16.78 22.76 7.74
CA LEU A 125 15.91 23.88 7.39
C LEU A 125 14.92 24.22 8.52
N GLY A 126 14.37 23.20 9.18
CA GLY A 126 13.51 23.38 10.35
C GLY A 126 14.24 24.05 11.51
N VAL A 127 15.47 23.61 11.81
CA VAL A 127 16.32 24.24 12.85
C VAL A 127 16.68 25.68 12.47
N LEU A 128 16.94 25.95 11.19
CA LEU A 128 17.25 27.28 10.67
C LEU A 128 16.08 28.26 10.86
N SER A 129 14.88 27.82 10.48
CA SER A 129 13.63 28.57 10.64
C SER A 129 13.34 28.83 12.11
N ALA A 130 13.52 27.83 12.99
CA ALA A 130 13.34 27.99 14.43
C ALA A 130 14.33 29.00 15.05
N ARG A 131 15.60 28.99 14.61
CA ARG A 131 16.62 29.91 15.12
C ARG A 131 16.37 31.36 14.71
N TRP A 132 15.89 31.61 13.48
CA TRP A 132 15.63 32.95 12.96
C TRP A 132 14.15 33.22 12.75
N GLN A 133 13.35 32.80 13.72
CA GLN A 133 11.90 32.99 13.74
C GLN A 133 11.52 34.44 13.42
N GLY A 134 10.59 34.63 12.49
CA GLY A 134 10.10 35.94 12.07
C GLY A 134 11.03 36.74 11.16
N LYS A 135 12.20 36.20 10.78
CA LYS A 135 13.13 36.82 9.83
C LYS A 135 13.04 36.17 8.44
N LEU A 136 13.77 36.74 7.48
CA LEU A 136 13.77 36.27 6.09
C LEU A 136 14.03 34.76 5.91
N PRO A 137 15.00 34.12 6.62
CA PRO A 137 15.22 32.68 6.49
C PRO A 137 14.01 31.84 6.89
N ASP A 138 13.32 32.24 7.97
CA ASP A 138 12.10 31.58 8.43
C ASP A 138 10.97 31.71 7.38
N LEU A 139 10.77 32.93 6.85
CA LEU A 139 9.76 33.18 5.82
C LEU A 139 10.00 32.32 4.57
N LEU A 140 11.25 32.22 4.09
CA LEU A 140 11.59 31.42 2.91
C LEU A 140 11.33 29.93 3.13
N VAL A 141 11.77 29.38 4.28
CA VAL A 141 11.54 27.97 4.61
C VAL A 141 10.05 27.66 4.73
N ARG A 142 9.28 28.55 5.37
CA ARG A 142 7.83 28.38 5.52
C ARG A 142 7.11 28.43 4.17
N LEU A 143 7.47 29.37 3.30
CA LEU A 143 6.90 29.46 1.95
C LEU A 143 7.19 28.20 1.14
N LEU A 144 8.44 27.72 1.13
CA LEU A 144 8.83 26.46 0.49
C LEU A 144 8.04 25.27 1.04
N SER A 145 7.90 25.19 2.37
CA SER A 145 7.15 24.11 3.04
C SER A 145 5.67 24.13 2.66
N ILE A 146 5.05 25.32 2.62
CA ILE A 146 3.64 25.46 2.22
C ILE A 146 3.45 25.02 0.77
N ILE A 147 4.32 25.46 -0.15
CA ILE A 147 4.24 25.04 -1.56
C ILE A 147 4.37 23.52 -1.66
N GLY A 148 5.36 22.94 -1.00
CA GLY A 148 5.61 21.49 -1.02
C GLY A 148 4.45 20.66 -0.46
N VAL A 149 3.88 21.06 0.69
CA VAL A 149 2.78 20.33 1.34
C VAL A 149 1.45 20.54 0.62
N SER A 150 1.25 21.70 -0.04
CA SER A 150 0.02 22.00 -0.76
C SER A 150 -0.05 21.30 -2.13
N MET A 151 1.09 20.95 -2.71
CA MET A 151 1.13 20.22 -3.98
C MET A 151 0.81 18.74 -3.78
N PRO A 152 -0.10 18.17 -4.59
CA PRO A 152 -0.30 16.73 -4.60
C PRO A 152 1.01 16.00 -4.95
N ALA A 153 1.40 15.01 -4.15
CA ALA A 153 2.67 14.28 -4.34
C ALA A 153 2.78 13.66 -5.75
N PHE A 154 1.68 13.14 -6.30
CA PHE A 154 1.66 12.58 -7.66
C PHE A 154 1.95 13.66 -8.72
N PHE A 155 1.44 14.88 -8.54
CA PHE A 155 1.62 15.98 -9.48
C PHE A 155 3.07 16.44 -9.48
N LEU A 156 3.66 16.63 -8.29
CA LEU A 156 5.07 16.96 -8.17
C LEU A 156 5.96 15.88 -8.79
N GLY A 157 5.66 14.60 -8.53
CA GLY A 157 6.36 13.48 -9.14
C GLY A 157 6.32 13.52 -10.67
N LEU A 158 5.16 13.79 -11.26
CA LEU A 158 5.00 13.92 -12.72
C LEU A 158 5.78 15.11 -13.28
N VAL A 159 5.72 16.28 -12.64
CA VAL A 159 6.47 17.48 -13.08
C VAL A 159 7.97 17.23 -13.05
N LEU A 160 8.49 16.65 -11.97
CA LEU A 160 9.91 16.30 -11.85
C LEU A 160 10.31 15.25 -12.88
N GLN A 161 9.48 14.23 -13.12
CA GLN A 161 9.75 13.23 -14.15
C GLN A 161 9.86 13.87 -15.54
N ILE A 162 8.93 14.76 -15.92
CA ILE A 162 8.99 15.46 -17.20
C ILE A 162 10.25 16.32 -17.29
N TYR A 163 10.55 17.08 -16.23
CA TYR A 163 11.70 17.98 -16.22
C TYR A 163 13.05 17.25 -16.35
N PHE A 164 13.22 16.10 -15.69
CA PHE A 164 14.48 15.36 -15.68
C PHE A 164 14.64 14.33 -16.80
N PHE A 165 13.54 13.78 -17.34
CA PHE A 165 13.57 12.66 -18.29
C PHE A 165 12.94 12.94 -19.65
N ALA A 166 12.12 14.00 -19.79
CA ALA A 166 11.48 14.32 -21.07
C ALA A 166 12.11 15.53 -21.80
N ILE A 167 13.00 16.27 -21.13
CA ILE A 167 13.88 17.30 -21.71
C ILE A 167 15.26 16.69 -21.89
#